data_AF-A0A930HWB4-F1
#
_entry.id   AF-A0A930HWB4-F1
#
_cell.length_a   1.000
_cell.length_b   1.000
_cell.length_c   1.000
_cell.angle_alpha   90.00
_cell.angle_beta   90.00
_cell.angle_gamma   90.00
#
_symmetry.space_group_name_H-M   'P 1'
#
loop_
_entity.id
_entity.type
_entity.pdbx_description
1 polymer ?
#
loop_
_entity_poly.entity_id
_entity_poly.type
_entity_poly.pdbx_seq_one_letter_code
_entity_poly.pdbx_strand_id
1 'polypeptide(L)'
;MDTTATASLAQTLADTAPQASLSILDLATKGGWIMIVLLVLSLLALYIFVSKYLQLRAAGREDKYFVERIKDYVLEGKTPSAIKLCEDTNTPYARMIRKGLTRIGRPMSDVLVIVENAGNIEIGRLEKGLPILATIAAGAPMIGFLGTVTGMVRAFFDMANAGS
;
A
#
# COMPACT_ATOMS: atom_id res chain seq x y z
N MET A 1 -22.06 38.07 -53.72
CA MET A 1 -22.56 38.55 -52.41
C MET A 1 -23.11 37.34 -51.64
N ASP A 2 -22.33 36.28 -51.44
CA ASP A 2 -21.15 36.14 -50.54
C ASP A 2 -21.52 35.73 -49.10
N THR A 3 -22.55 34.87 -48.93
CA THR A 3 -22.92 34.32 -47.61
C THR A 3 -22.37 32.91 -47.35
N THR A 4 -21.99 32.15 -48.40
CA THR A 4 -21.35 30.83 -48.24
C THR A 4 -19.83 30.91 -48.12
N ALA A 5 -19.19 31.93 -48.71
CA ALA A 5 -17.74 32.15 -48.59
C ALA A 5 -17.33 32.68 -47.20
N THR A 6 -18.21 33.46 -46.55
CA THR A 6 -17.99 33.99 -45.20
C THR A 6 -18.13 32.92 -44.11
N ALA A 7 -18.99 31.92 -44.33
CA ALA A 7 -19.11 30.75 -43.44
C ALA A 7 -17.86 29.85 -43.50
N SER A 8 -17.30 29.61 -44.68
CA SER A 8 -16.06 28.84 -44.82
C SER A 8 -14.84 29.57 -44.24
N LEU A 9 -14.76 30.89 -44.38
CA LEU A 9 -13.67 31.70 -43.81
C LEU A 9 -13.70 31.70 -42.26
N ALA A 10 -14.90 31.78 -41.66
CA ALA A 10 -15.06 31.69 -40.20
C ALA A 10 -14.64 30.31 -39.66
N GLN A 11 -14.92 29.24 -40.42
CA GLN A 11 -14.54 27.88 -40.03
C GLN A 11 -13.05 27.60 -40.24
N THR A 12 -12.43 28.19 -41.25
CA THR A 12 -10.97 28.07 -41.50
C THR A 12 -10.15 28.79 -40.42
N LEU A 13 -10.65 29.91 -39.87
CA LEU A 13 -10.01 30.62 -38.76
C LEU A 13 -10.13 29.87 -37.42
N ALA A 14 -11.19 29.09 -37.22
CA ALA A 14 -11.35 28.24 -36.03
C ALA A 14 -10.45 26.98 -36.06
N ASP A 15 -10.14 26.47 -37.25
CA ASP A 15 -9.23 25.31 -37.45
C ASP A 15 -7.74 25.67 -37.45
N THR A 16 -7.39 26.97 -37.41
CA THR A 16 -5.98 27.43 -37.32
C THR A 16 -5.53 27.72 -35.89
N ALA A 17 -6.34 27.37 -34.87
CA ALA A 17 -5.81 27.27 -33.52
C ALA A 17 -4.92 26.01 -33.49
N PRO A 18 -3.63 26.12 -33.11
CA PRO A 18 -2.79 24.94 -33.00
C PRO A 18 -3.49 24.02 -32.00
N GLN A 19 -3.99 22.87 -32.48
CA GLN A 19 -4.35 21.77 -31.62
C GLN A 19 -3.03 21.32 -31.00
N ALA A 20 -2.63 22.00 -29.92
CA ALA A 20 -1.58 21.56 -29.05
C ALA A 20 -2.05 20.17 -28.61
N SER A 21 -1.46 19.13 -29.19
CA SER A 21 -1.63 17.77 -28.73
C SER A 21 -1.31 17.82 -27.25
N LEU A 22 -2.33 17.79 -26.39
CA LEU A 22 -2.19 17.86 -24.96
C LEU A 22 -1.57 16.54 -24.52
N SER A 23 -0.25 16.45 -24.69
CA SER A 23 0.52 15.32 -24.25
C SER A 23 0.39 15.30 -22.73
N ILE A 24 -0.02 14.15 -22.18
CA ILE A 24 -0.24 13.97 -20.74
C ILE A 24 1.02 14.38 -19.95
N LEU A 25 2.18 14.21 -20.58
CA LEU A 25 3.48 14.58 -20.06
C LEU A 25 3.68 16.11 -19.98
N ASP A 26 3.17 16.87 -20.96
CA ASP A 26 3.22 18.34 -20.96
C ASP A 26 2.20 18.95 -19.98
N LEU A 27 1.09 18.23 -19.73
CA LEU A 27 0.14 18.59 -18.69
C LEU A 27 0.69 18.27 -17.29
N ALA A 28 1.44 17.17 -17.15
CA ALA A 28 2.11 16.81 -15.91
C ALA A 28 3.25 17.78 -15.54
N THR A 29 4.03 18.25 -16.51
CA THR A 29 5.09 19.26 -16.27
C THR A 29 4.50 20.61 -15.85
N LYS A 30 3.35 21.01 -16.41
CA LYS A 30 2.59 22.19 -15.96
C LYS A 30 2.05 22.09 -14.52
N GLY A 31 1.88 20.87 -14.00
CA GLY A 31 1.48 20.62 -12.61
C GLY A 31 2.50 21.09 -11.55
N GLY A 32 3.73 21.41 -11.96
CA GLY A 32 4.75 22.01 -11.10
C GLY A 32 5.21 21.10 -9.95
N TRP A 33 5.67 21.71 -8.85
CA TRP A 33 6.27 21.00 -7.70
C TRP A 33 5.35 19.94 -7.06
N ILE A 34 4.03 20.14 -7.08
CA ILE A 34 3.05 19.19 -6.51
C ILE A 34 3.12 17.81 -7.21
N MET A 35 3.38 17.76 -8.52
CA MET A 35 3.49 16.50 -9.26
C MET A 35 4.70 15.68 -8.82
N ILE A 36 5.82 16.33 -8.52
CA ILE A 36 7.03 15.67 -8.01
C ILE A 36 6.77 15.06 -6.64
N VAL A 37 6.09 15.79 -5.75
CA VAL A 37 5.73 15.30 -4.40
C VAL A 37 4.82 14.07 -4.49
N LEU A 38 3.81 14.08 -5.35
CA LEU A 38 2.92 12.93 -5.57
C LEU A 38 3.65 11.72 -6.15
N LEU A 39 4.57 11.94 -7.10
CA LEU A 39 5.38 10.88 -7.69
C LEU A 39 6.26 10.20 -6.63
N VAL A 40 6.95 10.99 -5.80
CA VAL A 40 7.76 10.46 -4.69
C VAL A 40 6.90 9.68 -3.70
N LEU A 41 5.72 10.19 -3.34
CA LEU A 41 4.79 9.50 -2.44
C LEU A 41 4.32 8.15 -3.03
N SER A 42 4.07 8.11 -4.34
CA SER A 42 3.67 6.91 -5.08
C SER A 42 4.77 5.85 -5.10
N LEU A 43 6.03 6.25 -5.36
CA LEU A 43 7.18 5.33 -5.32
C LEU A 43 7.41 4.78 -3.91
N LEU A 44 7.30 5.63 -2.89
CA LEU A 44 7.43 5.21 -1.49
C LEU A 44 6.33 4.21 -1.10
N ALA A 45 5.08 4.49 -1.48
CA ALA A 45 3.95 3.60 -1.26
C ALA A 45 4.15 2.25 -1.95
N LEU A 46 4.59 2.26 -3.21
CA LEU A 46 4.86 1.03 -3.99
C LEU A 46 5.99 0.21 -3.37
N TYR A 47 7.07 0.85 -2.94
CA TYR A 47 8.19 0.19 -2.27
C TYR A 47 7.76 -0.51 -0.97
N ILE A 48 7.00 0.19 -0.13
CA ILE A 48 6.45 -0.39 1.11
C ILE A 48 5.47 -1.52 0.78
N PHE A 49 4.63 -1.35 -0.23
CA PHE A 49 3.66 -2.36 -0.65
C PHE A 49 4.35 -3.66 -1.10
N VAL A 50 5.34 -3.59 -1.99
CA VAL A 50 6.04 -4.79 -2.50
C VAL A 50 6.81 -5.51 -1.38
N SER A 51 7.56 -4.76 -0.57
CA SER A 51 8.30 -5.34 0.55
C SER A 51 7.39 -6.04 1.56
N LYS A 52 6.19 -5.50 1.80
CA LYS A 52 5.20 -6.11 2.68
C LYS A 52 4.43 -7.26 2.06
N TYR A 53 4.07 -7.17 0.79
CA TYR A 53 3.42 -8.24 0.06
C TYR A 53 4.28 -9.51 0.09
N LEU A 54 5.60 -9.37 -0.10
CA LEU A 54 6.54 -10.50 -0.01
C LEU A 54 6.65 -11.07 1.42
N GLN A 55 6.71 -10.22 2.45
CA GLN A 55 6.74 -10.67 3.85
C GLN A 55 5.46 -11.42 4.25
N LEU A 56 4.30 -10.90 3.85
CA LEU A 56 3.01 -11.53 4.15
C LEU A 56 2.84 -12.85 3.39
N ARG A 57 3.26 -12.90 2.12
CA ARG A 57 3.23 -14.13 1.32
C ARG A 57 4.19 -15.19 1.85
N ALA A 58 5.34 -14.79 2.39
CA ALA A 58 6.26 -15.71 3.06
C ALA A 58 5.70 -16.21 4.41
N ALA A 59 5.02 -15.34 5.16
CA ALA A 59 4.36 -15.68 6.42
C ALA A 59 3.15 -16.59 6.24
N GLY A 60 2.41 -16.47 5.14
CA GLY A 60 1.22 -17.25 4.81
C GLY A 60 1.46 -18.61 4.15
N ARG A 61 2.70 -19.13 4.16
CA ARG A 61 2.97 -20.52 3.75
C ARG A 61 2.45 -21.44 4.86
N GLU A 62 1.16 -21.73 4.81
CA GLU A 62 0.49 -22.67 5.69
C GLU A 62 0.76 -24.09 5.21
N ASP A 63 1.54 -24.83 5.98
CA ASP A 63 1.56 -26.28 5.86
C ASP A 63 0.34 -26.82 6.63
N LYS A 64 -0.69 -27.21 5.88
CA LYS A 64 -2.00 -27.66 6.39
C LYS A 64 -1.88 -28.81 7.39
N TYR A 65 -0.79 -29.58 7.33
CA TYR A 65 -0.53 -30.73 8.19
C TYR A 65 0.37 -30.40 9.39
N PHE A 66 0.86 -29.16 9.52
CA PHE A 66 1.76 -28.76 10.60
C PHE A 66 1.12 -28.85 11.99
N VAL A 67 -0.11 -28.37 12.13
CA VAL A 67 -0.87 -28.42 13.39
C VAL A 67 -1.18 -29.87 13.79
N GLU A 68 -1.57 -30.68 12.81
CA GLU A 68 -1.91 -32.09 13.00
C GLU A 68 -0.69 -32.89 13.48
N ARG A 69 0.47 -32.72 12.82
CA ARG A 69 1.73 -33.31 13.27
C ARG A 69 2.12 -32.88 14.68
N ILE A 70 1.95 -31.60 15.04
CA ILE A 70 2.25 -31.13 16.41
C ILE A 70 1.33 -31.79 17.43
N LYS A 71 0.03 -31.92 17.11
CA LYS A 71 -0.93 -32.59 17.99
C LYS A 71 -0.51 -34.04 18.24
N ASP A 72 -0.10 -34.76 17.20
CA ASP A 72 0.37 -36.15 17.32
C ASP A 72 1.63 -36.24 18.19
N TYR A 73 2.62 -35.37 17.99
CA TYR A 73 3.82 -35.33 18.83
C TYR A 73 3.54 -35.02 20.31
N VAL A 74 2.54 -34.19 20.59
CA VAL A 74 2.13 -33.85 21.97
C VAL A 74 1.37 -35.02 22.62
N LEU A 75 0.49 -35.70 21.87
CA LEU A 75 -0.25 -36.88 22.35
C LEU A 75 0.70 -38.07 22.63
N GLU A 76 1.75 -38.21 21.83
CA GLU A 76 2.81 -39.22 22.04
C GLU A 76 3.79 -38.86 23.15
N GLY A 77 3.65 -37.70 23.80
CA GLY A 77 4.57 -37.22 24.84
C GLY A 77 5.95 -36.80 24.34
N LYS A 78 6.13 -36.66 23.02
CA LYS A 78 7.38 -36.29 22.35
C LYS A 78 7.49 -34.77 22.16
N THR A 79 7.36 -34.02 23.25
CA THR A 79 7.52 -32.55 23.29
C THR A 79 8.80 -32.03 22.63
N PRO A 80 9.98 -32.69 22.77
CA PRO A 80 11.20 -32.28 22.10
C PRO A 80 11.13 -32.36 20.56
N SER A 81 10.41 -33.35 20.03
CA SER A 81 10.22 -33.52 18.59
C SER A 81 9.29 -32.46 18.02
N ALA A 82 8.25 -32.08 18.76
CA ALA A 82 7.35 -30.97 18.39
C ALA A 82 8.11 -29.63 18.32
N ILE A 83 9.04 -29.38 19.25
CA ILE A 83 9.87 -28.16 19.25
C ILE A 83 10.81 -28.14 18.03
N LYS A 84 11.45 -29.26 17.69
CA LYS A 84 12.30 -29.35 16.49
C LYS A 84 11.53 -29.09 15.21
N LEU A 85 10.34 -29.67 15.05
CA LEU A 85 9.49 -29.42 13.88
C LEU A 85 9.12 -27.92 13.74
N CYS A 86 8.91 -27.24 14.87
CA CYS A 86 8.68 -25.80 14.88
C CYS A 86 9.92 -24.99 14.47
N GLU A 87 11.12 -25.44 14.84
CA GLU A 87 12.39 -24.80 14.46
C GLU A 87 12.69 -24.99 12.97
N ASP A 88 12.37 -26.15 12.40
CA ASP A 88 12.58 -26.41 10.97
C ASP A 88 11.63 -25.58 10.08
N THR A 89 10.39 -25.38 10.54
CA THR A 89 9.36 -24.69 9.74
C THR A 89 9.54 -23.17 9.75
N ASN A 90 10.13 -22.57 10.80
CA ASN A 90 10.48 -21.14 10.90
C ASN A 90 9.38 -20.12 10.48
N THR A 91 8.10 -20.50 10.57
CA THR A 91 6.96 -19.61 10.29
C THR A 91 6.54 -18.82 11.53
N PRO A 92 5.82 -17.70 11.36
CA PRO A 92 5.27 -16.91 12.48
C PRO A 92 4.45 -17.77 13.44
N TYR A 93 3.63 -18.65 12.88
CA TYR A 93 2.79 -19.58 13.62
C TYR A 93 3.60 -20.67 14.35
N ALA A 94 4.66 -21.20 13.75
CA ALA A 94 5.57 -22.14 14.40
C ALA A 94 6.30 -21.51 15.62
N ARG A 95 6.71 -20.24 15.51
CA ARG A 95 7.33 -19.51 16.63
C ARG A 95 6.36 -19.29 17.79
N MET A 96 5.08 -19.08 17.49
CA MET A 96 4.02 -18.95 18.49
C MET A 96 3.79 -20.27 19.23
N ILE A 97 3.63 -21.38 18.49
CA ILE A 97 3.40 -22.70 19.09
C ILE A 97 4.62 -23.18 19.90
N ARG A 98 5.85 -22.94 19.43
CA ARG A 98 7.08 -23.27 20.17
C ARG A 98 7.10 -22.65 21.57
N LYS A 99 6.72 -21.37 21.71
CA LYS A 99 6.65 -20.69 23.01
C LYS A 99 5.61 -21.32 23.94
N GLY A 100 4.48 -21.78 23.40
CA GLY A 100 3.47 -22.55 24.14
C GLY A 100 3.97 -23.93 24.58
N LEU A 101 4.61 -24.68 23.66
CA LEU A 101 5.16 -26.01 23.91
C LEU A 101 6.23 -26.03 25.01
N THR A 102 7.10 -25.01 25.07
CA THR A 102 8.16 -24.91 26.10
C THR A 102 7.65 -24.79 27.55
N ARG A 103 6.34 -24.54 27.77
CA ARG A 103 5.74 -24.45 29.11
C ARG A 103 4.54 -25.37 29.33
N ILE A 104 4.49 -26.48 28.59
CA ILE A 104 3.54 -27.57 28.87
C ILE A 104 3.72 -28.06 30.31
N GLY A 105 2.62 -28.08 31.08
CA GLY A 105 2.60 -28.51 32.48
C GLY A 105 2.22 -27.43 33.50
N ARG A 106 2.09 -26.16 33.08
CA ARG A 106 1.48 -25.09 33.88
C ARG A 106 -0.05 -25.05 33.71
N PRO A 107 -0.82 -24.46 34.64
CA PRO A 107 -2.26 -24.31 34.46
C PRO A 107 -2.58 -23.67 33.10
N MET A 108 -3.65 -24.14 32.45
CA MET A 108 -4.01 -23.74 31.08
C MET A 108 -4.16 -22.22 30.93
N SER A 109 -4.57 -21.51 31.98
CA SER A 109 -4.64 -20.05 32.02
C SER A 109 -3.31 -19.37 31.71
N ASP A 110 -2.21 -19.87 32.26
CA ASP A 110 -0.87 -19.27 32.11
C ASP A 110 -0.32 -19.52 30.71
N VAL A 111 -0.56 -20.71 30.17
CA VAL A 111 -0.10 -21.08 28.82
C VAL A 111 -0.83 -20.26 27.76
N LEU A 112 -2.16 -20.09 27.91
CA LEU A 112 -2.96 -19.28 26.99
C LEU A 112 -2.49 -17.82 26.95
N VAL A 113 -2.28 -17.18 28.11
CA VAL A 113 -1.80 -15.78 28.17
C VAL A 113 -0.44 -15.61 27.50
N ILE A 114 0.47 -16.59 27.65
CA ILE A 114 1.79 -16.54 27.01
C ILE A 114 1.68 -16.70 25.49
N VAL A 115 0.83 -17.63 25.03
CA VAL A 115 0.60 -17.86 23.59
C VAL A 115 -0.06 -16.63 22.97
N GLU A 116 -1.05 -16.05 23.63
CA GLU A 116 -1.74 -14.83 23.20
C GLU A 116 -0.77 -13.64 23.09
N ASN A 117 0.07 -13.43 24.11
CA ASN A 117 1.09 -12.38 24.07
C ASN A 117 2.12 -12.62 22.96
N ALA A 118 2.58 -13.87 22.79
CA ALA A 118 3.46 -14.22 21.68
C ALA A 118 2.80 -13.98 20.31
N GLY A 119 1.51 -14.27 20.19
CA GLY A 119 0.69 -13.98 19.01
C GLY A 119 0.61 -12.48 18.74
N ASN A 120 0.27 -11.67 19.74
CA ASN A 120 0.20 -10.21 19.62
C ASN A 120 1.53 -9.59 19.18
N ILE A 121 2.67 -10.09 19.68
CA ILE A 121 3.99 -9.64 19.24
C ILE A 121 4.25 -9.98 17.77
N GLU A 122 3.92 -11.20 17.35
CA GLU A 122 4.15 -11.65 15.97
C GLU A 122 3.21 -10.94 14.98
N ILE A 123 1.94 -10.75 15.36
CA ILE A 123 0.96 -9.94 14.62
C ILE A 123 1.47 -8.51 14.47
N GLY A 124 1.91 -7.87 15.57
CA GLY A 124 2.48 -6.54 15.53
C GLY A 124 3.71 -6.42 14.61
N ARG A 125 4.54 -7.48 14.50
CA ARG A 125 5.65 -7.52 13.52
C ARG A 125 5.15 -7.60 12.08
N LEU A 126 4.09 -8.36 11.82
CA LEU A 126 3.47 -8.45 10.50
C LEU A 126 2.82 -7.10 10.12
N GLU A 127 2.14 -6.45 11.07
CA GLU A 127 1.48 -5.15 10.90
C GLU A 127 2.44 -3.96 10.75
N LYS A 128 3.70 -4.10 11.17
CA LYS A 128 4.70 -3.03 11.15
C LYS A 128 4.85 -2.40 9.76
N GLY A 129 4.25 -1.24 9.52
CA GLY A 129 4.31 -0.51 8.24
C GLY A 129 2.96 -0.37 7.53
N LEU A 130 1.96 -1.20 7.87
CA LEU A 130 0.58 -1.00 7.41
C LEU A 130 -0.01 0.34 7.87
N PRO A 131 0.23 0.82 9.12
CA PRO A 131 -0.26 2.13 9.54
C PRO A 131 0.29 3.28 8.70
N ILE A 132 1.55 3.19 8.25
CA ILE A 132 2.19 4.21 7.40
C ILE A 132 1.59 4.18 5.98
N LEU A 133 1.28 2.99 5.46
CA LEU A 133 0.60 2.87 4.17
C LEU A 133 -0.83 3.43 4.25
N ALA A 134 -1.52 3.22 5.38
CA ALA A 134 -2.85 3.77 5.63
C ALA A 134 -2.84 5.30 5.70
N THR A 135 -1.85 5.91 6.37
CA THR A 135 -1.73 7.38 6.41
C THR A 135 -1.39 7.96 5.04
N ILE A 136 -0.54 7.30 4.24
CA ILE A 136 -0.25 7.72 2.86
C ILE A 136 -1.52 7.60 1.99
N ALA A 137 -2.28 6.51 2.11
CA ALA A 137 -3.51 6.31 1.35
C ALA A 137 -4.58 7.36 1.69
N ALA A 138 -4.67 7.79 2.96
CA ALA A 138 -5.56 8.86 3.38
C ALA A 138 -5.05 10.27 3.02
N GLY A 139 -3.73 10.49 3.04
CA GLY A 139 -3.12 11.79 2.74
C GLY A 139 -2.98 12.11 1.26
N ALA A 140 -2.76 11.10 0.40
CA ALA A 140 -2.55 11.29 -1.03
C ALA A 140 -3.74 11.99 -1.74
N PRO A 141 -5.02 11.64 -1.47
CA PRO A 141 -6.16 12.36 -2.05
C PRO A 141 -6.22 13.84 -1.63
N MET A 142 -5.85 14.15 -0.38
CA MET A 142 -5.82 15.54 0.10
C MET A 142 -4.75 16.37 -0.63
N ILE A 143 -3.57 15.79 -0.87
CA ILE A 143 -2.51 16.43 -1.68
C ILE A 143 -2.96 16.60 -3.14
N GLY A 144 -3.64 15.60 -3.71
CA GLY A 144 -4.22 15.69 -5.05
C GLY A 144 -5.25 16.81 -5.16
N PHE A 145 -6.16 16.91 -4.19
CA PHE A 145 -7.14 18.00 -4.12
C PHE A 145 -6.45 19.37 -4.04
N LEU A 146 -5.44 19.54 -3.18
CA LEU A 146 -4.64 20.77 -3.11
C LEU A 146 -4.03 21.15 -4.46
N GLY A 147 -3.54 20.17 -5.23
CA GLY A 147 -3.03 20.37 -6.59
C GLY A 147 -4.09 20.94 -7.54
N THR A 148 -5.31 20.39 -7.50
CA THR A 148 -6.42 20.89 -8.33
C THR A 148 -6.84 22.32 -7.96
N VAL A 149 -6.92 22.64 -6.67
CA VAL A 149 -7.30 23.98 -6.18
C VAL A 149 -6.24 25.00 -6.55
N THR A 150 -4.96 24.70 -6.35
CA THR A 150 -3.86 25.61 -6.70
C THR A 150 -3.77 25.85 -8.21
N GLY A 151 -4.04 24.84 -9.04
CA GLY A 151 -4.14 25.00 -10.49
C GLY A 151 -5.29 25.91 -10.93
N MET A 152 -6.46 25.75 -10.30
CA MET A 152 -7.62 26.61 -10.56
C MET A 152 -7.35 28.08 -10.18
N VAL A 153 -6.72 28.33 -9.02
CA VAL A 153 -6.37 29.70 -8.58
C VAL A 153 -5.41 30.37 -9.56
N ARG A 154 -4.40 29.65 -10.05
CA ARG A 154 -3.47 30.18 -11.07
C ARG A 154 -4.18 30.51 -12.38
N ALA A 155 -5.07 29.64 -12.84
CA ALA A 155 -5.84 29.90 -14.06
C ALA A 155 -6.70 31.18 -13.94
N PHE A 156 -7.34 31.42 -12.78
CA PHE A 156 -8.07 32.66 -12.54
C PHE A 156 -7.16 33.89 -12.45
N PHE A 157 -5.98 33.76 -11.83
CA PHE A 157 -5.00 34.84 -11.75
C PHE A 157 -4.47 35.23 -13.12
N ASP A 158 -4.15 34.25 -13.97
CA ASP A 158 -3.67 34.47 -15.33
C ASP A 158 -4.76 35.12 -16.21
N MET A 159 -6.02 34.70 -16.07
CA MET A 159 -7.15 35.34 -16.75
C MET A 159 -7.38 36.79 -16.29
N ALA A 160 -7.24 37.06 -14.99
CA ALA A 160 -7.38 38.41 -14.45
C ALA A 160 -6.27 39.34 -14.93
N ASN A 161 -5.03 38.85 -15.00
CA ASN A 161 -3.89 39.62 -15.51
C ASN A 161 -3.87 39.77 -17.04
N ALA A 162 -4.44 38.82 -17.78
CA ALA A 162 -4.56 38.92 -19.23
C ALA A 162 -5.65 39.92 -19.68
N GLY A 163 -6.56 40.30 -18.78
CA GLY A 163 -7.62 41.27 -19.01
C GLY A 163 -7.26 42.73 -18.69
N SER A 164 -6.03 43.00 -18.21
CA SER A 164 -5.45 44.33 -18.00
C SER A 164 -4.42 44.66 -19.07
#